data_AF-A0AAJ6ZQP3-F1
#
_entry.id   AF-A0AAJ6ZQP3-F1
#
_cell.length_a   1.000
_cell.length_b   1.000
_cell.length_c   1.000
_cell.angle_alpha   90.00
_cell.angle_beta   90.00
_cell.angle_gamma   90.00
#
_symmetry.space_group_name_H-M   'P 1'
#
loop_
_entity.id
_entity.type
_entity.pdbx_description
1 polymer ?
#
loop_
_entity_poly.entity_id
_entity_poly.type
_entity_poly.pdbx_seq_one_letter_code
_entity_poly.pdbx_strand_id
1 'polypeptide(L)'
;MLNKSLMYGIATALCFYWVVMCVNASNFRCKLKRYSHKAMQTDLNGRRCWDEVKIGSCWGYCLSYEISHWQFPYKESHHPVCVHGERRPASVKLQNCDPGVQPGTDIYHFVEAVNCKCQVCSSEDTSCEWLPPDSSLLDGLILREELAEELE
;
A
#
# COMPACT_ATOMS: atom_id res chain seq x y z
N MET A 1 -53.22 19.40 12.34
CA MET A 1 -52.39 20.60 12.10
C MET A 1 -51.11 20.44 12.91
N LEU A 2 -50.00 20.06 12.28
CA LEU A 2 -48.72 20.00 13.00
C LEU A 2 -48.34 21.41 13.46
N ASN A 3 -48.02 21.56 14.74
CA ASN A 3 -47.62 22.83 15.33
C ASN A 3 -46.32 23.33 14.67
N LYS A 4 -46.31 24.56 14.15
CA LYS A 4 -45.17 25.12 13.40
C LYS A 4 -43.86 25.01 14.19
N SER A 5 -43.91 25.16 15.52
CA SER A 5 -42.75 25.02 16.41
C SER A 5 -42.17 23.60 16.46
N LEU A 6 -43.00 22.56 16.30
CA LEU A 6 -42.54 21.16 16.24
C LEU A 6 -41.82 20.88 14.91
N MET A 7 -42.30 21.48 13.82
CA MET A 7 -41.69 21.35 12.49
C MET A 7 -40.31 22.03 12.42
N TYR A 8 -40.15 23.20 13.05
CA TYR A 8 -38.83 23.87 13.18
C TYR A 8 -37.85 23.08 14.06
N GLY A 9 -38.32 22.46 15.14
CA GLY A 9 -37.50 21.60 16.01
C GLY A 9 -36.98 20.36 15.27
N ILE A 10 -37.81 19.72 14.46
CA ILE A 10 -37.40 18.53 13.68
C ILE A 10 -36.42 18.93 12.57
N ALA A 11 -36.65 20.04 11.87
CA ALA A 11 -35.77 20.50 10.80
C ALA A 11 -34.37 20.90 11.31
N THR A 12 -34.30 21.56 12.47
CA THR A 12 -33.03 21.93 13.10
C THR A 12 -32.28 20.68 13.59
N ALA A 13 -32.95 19.73 14.23
CA ALA A 13 -32.34 18.46 14.66
C ALA A 13 -31.79 17.65 13.46
N LEU A 14 -32.53 17.57 12.35
CA LEU A 14 -32.07 16.89 11.13
C LEU A 14 -30.87 17.62 10.48
N CYS A 15 -30.86 18.95 10.47
CA CYS A 15 -29.71 19.72 9.99
C CYS A 15 -28.46 19.50 10.86
N PHE A 16 -28.60 19.54 12.19
CA PHE A 16 -27.48 19.26 13.09
C PHE A 16 -26.97 17.82 12.92
N TYR A 17 -27.87 16.85 12.72
CA TYR A 17 -27.49 15.46 12.50
C TYR A 17 -26.73 15.27 11.17
N TRP A 18 -27.17 15.94 10.09
CA TRP A 18 -26.47 15.95 8.81
C TRP A 18 -25.09 16.59 8.90
N VAL A 19 -24.96 17.72 9.60
CA VAL A 19 -23.66 18.38 9.81
C VAL A 19 -22.69 17.46 10.56
N VAL A 20 -23.15 16.77 11.61
CA VAL A 20 -22.31 15.83 12.38
C VAL A 20 -21.88 14.62 11.54
N MET A 21 -22.73 14.12 10.65
CA MET A 21 -22.40 12.96 9.79
C MET A 21 -21.34 13.26 8.71
N CYS A 22 -21.20 14.51 8.27
CA CYS A 22 -20.19 14.89 7.27
C CYS A 22 -18.76 15.01 7.83
N VAL A 23 -18.57 15.16 9.15
CA VAL A 23 -17.25 15.41 9.75
C VAL A 23 -16.37 14.14 9.80
N ASN A 24 -16.98 12.96 9.70
CA ASN A 24 -16.26 11.67 9.70
C ASN A 24 -15.85 11.17 8.31
N ALA A 25 -15.58 12.08 7.36
CA ALA A 25 -14.88 11.72 6.14
C ALA A 25 -13.44 11.31 6.52
N SER A 26 -13.23 10.01 6.72
CA SER A 26 -11.93 9.42 7.00
C SER A 26 -10.90 9.96 6.00
N ASN A 27 -9.90 10.67 6.50
CA ASN A 27 -8.87 11.26 5.65
C ASN A 27 -8.08 10.13 4.96
N PHE A 28 -8.37 9.89 3.68
CA PHE A 28 -7.75 8.84 2.85
C PHE A 28 -6.40 9.27 2.26
N ARG A 29 -5.77 10.29 2.85
CA ARG A 29 -4.43 10.74 2.45
C ARG A 29 -3.39 9.66 2.71
N CYS A 30 -2.27 9.77 2.00
CA CYS A 30 -1.11 8.92 2.17
C CYS A 30 -0.71 8.80 3.66
N LYS A 31 -0.77 7.57 4.19
CA LYS A 31 -0.50 7.26 5.59
C LYS A 31 0.02 5.82 5.75
N LEU A 32 0.59 5.56 6.92
CA LEU A 32 1.07 4.24 7.28
C LEU A 32 -0.12 3.29 7.54
N LYS A 33 -0.01 2.07 7.02
CA LYS A 33 -0.97 0.98 7.18
C LYS A 33 -0.25 -0.35 7.27
N ARG A 34 -0.73 -1.24 8.14
CA ARG A 34 -0.21 -2.61 8.23
C ARG A 34 -0.99 -3.53 7.29
N TYR A 35 -0.27 -4.33 6.53
CA TYR A 35 -0.79 -5.32 5.61
C TYR A 35 -0.37 -6.72 6.04
N SER A 36 -1.28 -7.69 5.91
CA SER A 36 -0.92 -9.11 6.00
C SER A 36 -0.45 -9.57 4.63
N HIS A 37 0.73 -10.16 4.57
CA HIS A 37 1.36 -10.71 3.37
C HIS A 37 1.72 -12.18 3.62
N LYS A 38 1.49 -13.05 2.63
CA LYS A 38 1.91 -14.46 2.71
C LYS A 38 3.38 -14.53 2.31
N ALA A 39 4.27 -14.68 3.27
CA ALA A 39 5.69 -14.88 3.01
C ALA A 39 5.97 -16.37 2.77
N MET A 40 6.83 -16.65 1.79
CA MET A 40 7.34 -17.99 1.51
C MET A 40 8.82 -17.85 1.13
N GLN A 41 9.67 -18.72 1.70
CA GLN A 41 11.08 -18.84 1.35
C GLN A 41 11.41 -20.29 1.05
N THR A 42 12.29 -20.51 0.07
CA THR A 42 12.70 -21.85 -0.38
C THR A 42 14.21 -21.99 -0.23
N ASP A 43 14.65 -23.11 0.35
CA ASP A 43 16.05 -23.51 0.49
C ASP A 43 16.59 -24.10 -0.84
N LEU A 44 17.91 -24.18 -0.99
CA LEU A 44 18.60 -24.80 -2.13
C LEU A 44 18.19 -26.26 -2.39
N ASN A 45 17.66 -26.93 -1.36
CA ASN A 45 17.16 -28.30 -1.43
C ASN A 45 15.65 -28.38 -1.76
N GLY A 46 15.01 -27.28 -2.16
CA GLY A 46 13.59 -27.21 -2.51
C GLY A 46 12.62 -27.32 -1.33
N ARG A 47 13.12 -27.16 -0.09
CA ARG A 47 12.31 -27.16 1.14
C ARG A 47 11.87 -25.74 1.46
N ARG A 48 10.63 -25.57 1.91
CA ARG A 48 10.02 -24.25 2.11
C ARG A 48 9.66 -23.95 3.56
N CYS A 49 9.73 -22.68 3.89
CA CYS A 49 9.12 -22.08 5.06
C CYS A 49 8.09 -21.04 4.61
N TRP A 50 6.95 -20.96 5.29
CA TRP A 50 5.88 -20.02 4.97
C TRP A 50 5.18 -19.49 6.23
N ASP A 51 4.63 -18.29 6.16
CA ASP A 51 3.79 -17.72 7.23
C ASP A 51 2.99 -16.51 6.72
N GLU A 52 2.00 -16.06 7.50
CA GLU A 52 1.35 -14.77 7.30
C GLU A 52 2.07 -13.69 8.12
N VAL A 53 2.80 -12.80 7.44
CA VAL A 53 3.58 -11.74 8.06
C VAL A 53 2.88 -10.39 7.95
N LYS A 54 2.93 -9.60 9.02
CA LYS A 54 2.36 -8.25 9.05
C LYS A 54 3.45 -7.22 8.76
N ILE A 55 3.31 -6.51 7.65
CA ILE A 55 4.29 -5.56 7.14
C ILE A 55 3.70 -4.15 7.19
N GLY A 56 4.43 -3.19 7.78
CA GLY A 56 4.11 -1.77 7.69
C GLY A 56 4.41 -1.20 6.30
N SER A 57 3.39 -0.70 5.59
CA SER A 57 3.52 -0.08 4.28
C SER A 57 2.64 1.18 4.14
N CYS A 58 2.71 1.86 3.00
CA CYS A 58 2.02 3.11 2.75
C CYS A 58 0.75 2.92 1.95
N TRP A 59 -0.29 3.68 2.29
CA TRP A 59 -1.57 3.65 1.59
C TRP A 59 -2.29 4.98 1.63
N GLY A 60 -3.02 5.27 0.55
CA GLY A 60 -3.89 6.43 0.44
C GLY A 60 -3.65 7.16 -0.88
N TYR A 61 -4.16 8.39 -0.94
CA TYR A 61 -4.10 9.21 -2.15
C TYR A 61 -3.20 10.44 -1.94
N CYS A 62 -2.61 10.89 -3.04
CA CYS A 62 -1.84 12.11 -3.16
C CYS A 62 -2.54 13.05 -4.15
N LEU A 63 -2.39 14.36 -3.95
CA LEU A 63 -2.94 15.34 -4.89
C LEU A 63 -2.01 15.45 -6.09
N SER A 64 -2.58 15.31 -7.28
CA SER A 64 -1.90 15.54 -8.54
C SER A 64 -2.60 16.65 -9.31
N TYR A 65 -1.84 17.35 -10.14
CA TYR A 65 -2.37 18.36 -11.04
C TYR A 65 -1.54 18.42 -12.33
N GLU A 66 -2.14 18.98 -13.36
CA GLU A 66 -1.50 19.24 -14.65
C GLU A 66 -1.82 20.67 -15.05
N ILE A 67 -0.80 21.42 -15.47
CA ILE A 67 -0.93 22.78 -15.98
C ILE A 67 -0.64 22.72 -17.47
N SER A 68 -1.62 23.09 -18.29
CA SER A 68 -1.43 23.18 -19.74
C SER A 68 -0.52 24.36 -20.07
N HIS A 69 0.42 24.16 -20.99
CA HIS A 69 1.18 25.26 -21.55
C HIS A 69 0.40 25.88 -22.73
N TRP A 70 0.59 27.17 -22.97
CA TRP A 70 -0.07 27.87 -24.09
C TRP A 70 0.45 27.41 -25.45
N GLN A 71 1.71 26.93 -25.50
CA GLN A 71 2.26 26.26 -26.67
C GLN A 71 1.93 24.77 -26.60
N PHE A 72 1.10 24.31 -27.52
CA PHE A 72 0.90 22.88 -27.75
C PHE A 72 2.19 22.26 -28.31
N PRO A 73 2.62 21.04 -27.88
CA PRO A 73 1.95 20.05 -27.03
C PRO A 73 2.44 20.01 -25.57
N TYR A 74 3.02 21.11 -25.06
CA TYR A 74 3.71 21.08 -23.77
C TYR A 74 2.74 21.19 -22.58
N LYS A 75 3.12 20.58 -21.47
CA LYS A 75 2.39 20.60 -20.20
C LYS A 75 3.35 20.41 -19.03
N GLU A 76 3.00 20.96 -17.88
CA GLU A 76 3.68 20.72 -16.62
C GLU A 76 2.81 19.78 -15.76
N SER A 77 3.32 18.56 -15.56
CA SER A 77 2.60 17.48 -14.90
C SER A 77 3.21 17.21 -13.52
N HIS A 78 2.42 17.36 -12.46
CA HIS A 78 2.82 17.06 -11.08
C HIS A 78 2.00 15.89 -10.54
N HIS A 79 2.56 14.68 -10.61
CA HIS A 79 1.91 13.43 -10.22
C HIS A 79 2.70 12.71 -9.12
N PRO A 80 2.64 13.18 -7.86
CA PRO A 80 3.26 12.47 -6.75
C PRO A 80 2.47 11.21 -6.39
N VAL A 81 3.19 10.18 -5.97
CA VAL A 81 2.63 8.90 -5.50
C VAL A 81 2.88 8.71 -4.00
N CYS A 82 2.07 7.89 -3.35
CA CYS A 82 2.21 7.57 -1.93
C CYS A 82 3.27 6.48 -1.77
N VAL A 83 4.43 6.85 -1.24
CA VAL A 83 5.58 5.95 -1.09
C VAL A 83 6.12 5.98 0.34
N HIS A 84 6.99 5.01 0.64
CA HIS A 84 7.71 4.95 1.90
C HIS A 84 8.57 6.20 2.04
N GLY A 85 8.39 6.93 3.14
CA GLY A 85 9.16 8.14 3.36
C GLY A 85 10.52 7.84 3.99
N GLU A 86 10.50 7.08 5.07
CA GLU A 86 11.67 6.46 5.70
C GLU A 86 11.44 4.96 5.72
N ARG A 87 12.51 4.20 5.40
CA ARG A 87 12.49 2.75 5.26
C ARG A 87 13.34 2.12 6.35
N ARG A 88 12.84 1.04 6.95
CA ARG A 88 13.53 0.30 8.00
C ARG A 88 13.66 -1.17 7.60
N PRO A 89 14.86 -1.75 7.55
CA PRO A 89 15.01 -3.20 7.39
C PRO A 89 14.45 -3.90 8.64
N ALA A 90 13.68 -4.95 8.42
CA ALA A 90 13.07 -5.77 9.44
C ALA A 90 13.21 -7.25 9.10
N SER A 91 13.04 -8.11 10.09
CA SER A 91 13.07 -9.55 9.91
C SER A 91 12.09 -10.24 10.84
N VAL A 92 11.52 -11.34 10.39
CA VAL A 92 10.60 -12.17 11.17
C VAL A 92 10.93 -13.64 10.98
N LYS A 93 10.76 -14.43 12.04
CA LYS A 93 10.92 -15.88 11.98
C LYS A 93 9.61 -16.53 11.54
N LEU A 94 9.65 -17.26 10.42
CA LEU A 94 8.52 -18.03 9.88
C LEU A 94 8.27 -19.25 10.75
N GLN A 95 7.00 -19.50 11.10
CA GLN A 95 6.64 -20.58 12.03
C GLN A 95 6.42 -21.93 11.34
N ASN A 96 6.04 -21.94 10.06
CA ASN A 96 5.78 -23.18 9.33
C ASN A 96 6.93 -23.49 8.38
N CYS A 97 7.62 -24.60 8.60
CA CYS A 97 8.74 -25.05 7.78
C CYS A 97 8.67 -26.56 7.53
N ASP A 98 9.16 -26.98 6.37
CA ASP A 98 9.38 -28.40 6.07
C ASP A 98 10.46 -29.01 6.98
N PRO A 99 10.39 -30.33 7.29
CA PRO A 99 11.36 -30.98 8.16
C PRO A 99 12.78 -30.97 7.55
N GLY A 100 13.76 -30.58 8.37
CA GLY A 100 15.18 -30.60 8.00
C GLY A 100 15.66 -29.38 7.23
N VAL A 101 14.87 -28.31 7.09
CA VAL A 101 15.25 -27.07 6.41
C VAL A 101 16.62 -26.52 6.86
N GLN A 102 17.36 -25.90 5.94
CA GLN A 102 18.64 -25.28 6.26
C GLN A 102 18.45 -24.13 7.29
N PRO A 103 19.35 -23.99 8.28
CA PRO A 103 19.26 -22.90 9.24
C PRO A 103 19.38 -21.54 8.53
N GLY A 104 18.44 -20.63 8.79
CA GLY A 104 18.39 -19.31 8.17
C GLY A 104 17.23 -19.13 7.18
N THR A 105 16.75 -20.21 6.53
CA THR A 105 15.57 -20.15 5.65
C THR A 105 14.28 -19.77 6.41
N ASP A 106 14.29 -19.97 7.73
CA ASP A 106 13.22 -19.56 8.63
C ASP A 106 13.21 -18.05 8.93
N ILE A 107 14.23 -17.28 8.56
CA ILE A 107 14.30 -15.83 8.81
C ILE A 107 13.96 -15.08 7.53
N TYR A 108 12.78 -14.45 7.50
CA TYR A 108 12.33 -13.64 6.38
C TYR A 108 12.71 -12.18 6.58
N HIS A 109 13.50 -11.63 5.67
CA HIS A 109 13.96 -10.24 5.68
C HIS A 109 13.10 -9.38 4.74
N PHE A 110 12.68 -8.21 5.20
CA PHE A 110 11.84 -7.30 4.42
C PHE A 110 12.07 -5.84 4.85
N VAL A 111 11.51 -4.90 4.09
CA VAL A 111 11.60 -3.47 4.37
C VAL A 111 10.23 -2.94 4.77
N GLU A 112 10.18 -2.24 5.92
CA GLU A 112 8.98 -1.57 6.40
C GLU A 112 9.06 -0.06 6.21
N ALA A 113 7.90 0.55 5.99
CA ALA A 113 7.73 1.99 6.09
C ALA A 113 7.68 2.42 7.57
N VAL A 114 8.51 3.39 7.94
CA VAL A 114 8.40 4.10 9.23
C VAL A 114 7.36 5.22 9.12
N ASN A 115 7.36 5.91 7.98
CA ASN A 115 6.42 6.96 7.64
C ASN A 115 6.12 6.95 6.13
N CYS A 116 5.14 7.75 5.70
CA CYS A 116 4.69 7.81 4.31
C CYS A 116 4.66 9.24 3.81
N LYS A 117 5.06 9.45 2.55
CA LYS A 117 5.07 10.78 1.91
C LYS A 117 4.56 10.70 0.48
N CYS A 118 3.97 11.81 0.03
CA CYS A 118 3.62 12.04 -1.36
C CYS A 118 4.83 12.69 -2.06
N GLN A 119 5.44 11.96 -2.99
CA GLN A 119 6.57 12.48 -3.78
C GLN A 119 6.63 11.81 -5.15
N VAL A 120 7.52 12.29 -6.02
CA VAL A 120 7.83 11.60 -7.28
C VAL A 120 8.45 10.24 -6.97
N CYS A 121 8.01 9.21 -7.69
CA CYS A 121 8.54 7.85 -7.53
C CYS A 121 9.99 7.78 -8.04
N SER A 122 10.88 7.14 -7.27
CA SER A 122 12.24 6.80 -7.71
C SER A 122 12.29 5.33 -8.12
N SER A 123 12.79 5.05 -9.32
CA SER A 123 12.99 3.69 -9.81
C SER A 123 14.25 3.02 -9.24
N GLU A 124 15.02 3.72 -8.41
CA GLU A 124 16.21 3.16 -7.76
C GLU A 124 15.87 2.11 -6.71
N ASP A 125 14.72 2.27 -6.03
CA ASP A 125 14.34 1.47 -4.87
C ASP A 125 12.86 1.07 -4.85
N THR A 126 12.11 1.43 -5.89
CA THR A 126 10.67 1.20 -5.98
C THR A 126 10.27 0.95 -7.44
N SER A 127 9.47 -0.08 -7.72
CA SER A 127 8.86 -0.20 -9.04
C SER A 127 7.77 0.87 -9.20
N CYS A 128 7.97 1.79 -10.15
CA CYS A 128 7.06 2.91 -10.42
C CYS A 128 5.97 2.57 -11.43
N GLU A 129 5.80 1.30 -11.74
CA GLU A 129 4.77 0.79 -12.65
C GLU A 129 3.45 0.64 -11.90
N TRP A 130 2.34 0.94 -12.59
CA TRP A 130 1.03 0.65 -12.04
C TRP A 130 0.69 -0.82 -12.30
N LEU A 131 0.66 -1.62 -11.23
CA LEU A 131 0.19 -3.00 -11.26
C LEU A 131 -1.06 -3.13 -10.37
N PRO A 132 -2.17 -3.70 -10.89
CA PRO A 132 -3.34 -3.93 -10.06
C PRO A 132 -3.02 -4.94 -8.96
N PRO A 133 -3.57 -4.76 -7.74
CA PRO A 133 -3.57 -5.82 -6.73
C PRO A 133 -4.34 -7.01 -7.34
N ASP A 134 -3.75 -8.22 -7.26
CA ASP A 134 -4.24 -9.47 -7.87
C ASP A 134 -4.01 -9.62 -9.39
N SER A 135 -3.09 -8.86 -9.98
CA SER A 135 -2.66 -9.08 -11.36
C SER A 135 -1.83 -10.37 -11.49
N SER A 136 -2.27 -11.32 -12.32
CA SER A 136 -1.47 -12.49 -12.73
C SER A 136 -0.14 -12.13 -13.39
N LEU A 137 -0.01 -10.87 -13.83
CA LEU A 137 1.20 -10.29 -14.39
C LEU A 137 2.29 -10.12 -13.32
N LEU A 138 1.94 -9.82 -12.07
CA LEU A 138 2.92 -9.73 -10.97
C LEU A 138 3.45 -11.11 -10.58
N ASP A 139 2.56 -12.11 -10.51
CA ASP A 139 2.93 -13.52 -10.27
C ASP A 139 3.87 -14.03 -11.38
N GLY A 140 3.57 -13.68 -12.64
CA GLY A 140 4.41 -14.02 -13.79
C GLY A 140 5.76 -13.30 -13.85
N LEU A 141 5.85 -12.08 -13.33
CA LEU A 141 7.12 -11.32 -13.24
C LEU A 141 8.03 -11.89 -12.16
N ILE A 142 7.49 -12.22 -10.99
CA ILE A 142 8.22 -12.89 -9.90
C ILE A 142 8.77 -14.23 -10.40
N LEU A 143 7.94 -15.05 -11.06
CA LEU A 143 8.38 -16.32 -11.66
C LEU A 143 9.48 -16.14 -12.71
N ARG A 144 9.48 -15.02 -13.44
CA ARG A 144 10.49 -14.75 -14.48
C ARG A 144 11.81 -14.28 -13.88
N GLU A 145 11.77 -13.54 -12.78
CA GLU A 145 12.94 -13.10 -12.02
C GLU A 145 13.58 -14.30 -11.30
N GLU A 146 12.77 -15.17 -10.68
CA GLU A 146 13.22 -16.45 -10.11
C GLU A 146 13.89 -17.34 -11.16
N LEU A 147 13.31 -17.46 -12.36
CA LEU A 147 13.89 -18.26 -13.45
C LEU A 147 15.17 -17.63 -14.03
N ALA A 148 15.31 -16.30 -13.97
CA ALA A 148 16.52 -15.62 -14.42
C ALA A 148 17.68 -15.85 -13.45
N GLU A 149 17.42 -15.85 -12.13
CA GLU A 149 18.41 -16.20 -11.11
C GLU A 149 18.83 -17.67 -11.17
N GLU A 150 17.95 -18.60 -11.59
CA GLU A 150 18.32 -20.02 -11.78
C GLU A 150 19.17 -20.29 -13.03
N LEU A 151 19.18 -19.37 -14.00
CA LEU A 151 19.87 -19.55 -15.28
C LEU A 151 21.24 -18.84 -15.35
N GLU A 152 21.63 -18.11 -14.31
CA GLU A 152 22.98 -17.53 -14.12
C GLU A 152 23.85 -18.39 -13.20
#